data_AF-V5FD87-F1
#
_entry.id   AF-V5FD87-F1
#
_cell.length_a   1.000
_cell.length_b   1.000
_cell.length_c   1.000
_cell.angle_alpha   90.00
_cell.angle_beta   90.00
_cell.angle_gamma   90.00
#
_symmetry.space_group_name_H-M   'P 1'
#
loop_
_entity.id
_entity.type
_entity.pdbx_description
1 polymer ?
#
loop_
_entity_poly.entity_id
_entity_poly.type
_entity_poly.pdbx_seq_one_letter_code
_entity_poly.pdbx_strand_id
1 'polypeptide(L)'
;MKKYLMTWYGMTDFRASLGLERTTGPVLGALLAEDYTNAVILGFTHPDKRENKAYEFQQKTAEIEGFDSATVRKFLDLFSNTAEAHNHFNQWLQKQLRDAGKTVDVHFHPVELTHLNDTEGIYEAATQSLNTVAASEGEKLATLYLSPGTPVMAFVWAFAALRHPTLKKRLIASSQPGRPPESVLLPKEWMEWHAKAIPEKTGEIEHFDAIFHLFGEQRMPSLLGINQFQSQDHVFVNSTDFPANVMKQFIAESGFYELSVDPYDPEKVKTEILNIVEALPSNYRIGFNLTGGTKLMYAGALAACRKVNGIPFYFDNRSNKTIFLDTFYSIPTKTINSVSTFIQLNGNDLWVSKHGDWEDIPGVNSSERDKLTSELWLARSKISKLYKHLVKFNDSDEPFNVSDEGISAQLLSDRQAEIKINNKLFKFEKWPNFARYLSGGWFEEYTYRQLEPLLNSGLIKDLKIGLEVSVDDGKGYSFLSESELYQELDITFTDGRSLYVVECKAGGVKSDQIMKLQNIVRYFGGMSGHGILACCFSPKNKVVRKKIEDSSNIHEVAGSSLQHQIKSIVLKNNKCL
;
A
#
# COMPACT_ATOMS: atom_id res chain seq x y z
N MET A 1 31.42 -28.72 -20.09
CA MET A 1 30.76 -27.74 -19.18
C MET A 1 30.71 -26.38 -19.86
N LYS A 2 29.53 -25.77 -20.01
CA LYS A 2 29.41 -24.40 -20.56
C LYS A 2 29.84 -23.37 -19.51
N LYS A 3 30.64 -22.38 -19.91
CA LYS A 3 31.07 -21.28 -19.03
C LYS A 3 30.44 -20.00 -19.53
N TYR A 4 29.53 -19.45 -18.74
CA TYR A 4 28.85 -18.20 -19.05
C TYR A 4 29.52 -17.04 -18.33
N LEU A 5 29.83 -15.96 -19.06
CA LEU A 5 30.02 -14.63 -18.48
C LEU A 5 28.69 -13.88 -18.57
N MET A 6 28.18 -13.37 -17.45
CA MET A 6 26.95 -12.57 -17.43
C MET A 6 27.25 -11.20 -16.85
N THR A 7 26.91 -10.15 -17.57
CA THR A 7 27.33 -8.79 -17.20
C THR A 7 26.47 -7.71 -17.85
N TRP A 8 26.59 -6.49 -17.37
CA TRP A 8 26.19 -5.30 -18.13
C TRP A 8 27.37 -4.83 -19.00
N TYR A 9 27.13 -3.99 -19.99
CA TYR A 9 28.20 -3.15 -20.54
C TYR A 9 27.97 -1.69 -20.16
N GLY A 10 29.05 -0.97 -19.87
CA GLY A 10 28.98 0.39 -19.36
C GLY A 10 29.62 1.43 -20.27
N MET A 11 29.65 2.67 -19.77
CA MET A 11 30.29 3.79 -20.45
C MET A 11 31.78 3.52 -20.76
N THR A 12 32.50 2.84 -19.86
CA THR A 12 33.90 2.48 -20.06
C THR A 12 34.08 1.52 -21.23
N ASP A 13 33.21 0.52 -21.37
CA ASP A 13 33.24 -0.42 -22.49
C ASP A 13 32.88 0.26 -23.82
N PHE A 14 31.90 1.15 -23.79
CA PHE A 14 31.53 1.93 -24.97
C PHE A 14 32.70 2.84 -25.41
N ARG A 15 33.33 3.55 -24.48
CA ARG A 15 34.51 4.39 -24.78
C ARG A 15 35.70 3.55 -25.27
N ALA A 16 35.93 2.37 -24.73
CA ALA A 16 36.95 1.44 -25.23
C ALA A 16 36.65 1.00 -26.68
N SER A 17 35.39 0.73 -27.01
CA SER A 17 34.98 0.38 -28.38
C SER A 17 35.15 1.51 -29.41
N LEU A 18 35.34 2.74 -28.94
CA LEU A 18 35.61 3.93 -29.76
C LEU A 18 37.11 4.30 -29.77
N GLY A 19 37.98 3.52 -29.12
CA GLY A 19 39.40 3.87 -28.98
C GLY A 19 39.69 5.03 -28.03
N LEU A 20 38.71 5.43 -27.21
CA LEU A 20 38.80 6.56 -26.27
C LEU A 20 39.33 6.18 -24.90
N GLU A 21 39.46 4.89 -24.62
CA GLU A 21 40.07 4.36 -23.40
C GLU A 21 41.45 3.78 -23.68
N ARG A 22 42.36 3.96 -22.71
CA ARG A 22 43.69 3.32 -22.76
C ARG A 22 43.64 1.84 -22.40
N THR A 23 42.50 1.36 -21.89
CA THR A 23 42.27 -0.02 -21.51
C THR A 23 41.38 -0.71 -22.55
N THR A 24 41.40 -2.04 -22.57
CA THR A 24 40.56 -2.85 -23.46
C THR A 24 39.07 -2.84 -23.08
N GLY A 25 38.67 -2.12 -22.03
CA GLY A 25 37.31 -2.17 -21.49
C GLY A 25 37.08 -3.38 -20.57
N PRO A 26 36.28 -3.24 -19.50
CA PRO A 26 35.97 -4.31 -18.56
C PRO A 26 35.50 -5.62 -19.20
N VAL A 27 34.50 -5.58 -20.07
CA VAL A 27 33.86 -6.78 -20.65
C VAL A 27 34.83 -7.57 -21.52
N LEU A 28 35.53 -6.92 -22.44
CA LEU A 28 36.54 -7.58 -23.26
C LEU A 28 37.69 -8.11 -22.38
N GLY A 29 38.14 -7.34 -21.40
CA GLY A 29 39.17 -7.78 -20.45
C GLY A 29 38.79 -9.08 -19.73
N ALA A 30 37.55 -9.20 -19.25
CA ALA A 30 37.04 -10.42 -18.63
C ALA A 30 36.99 -11.60 -19.61
N LEU A 31 36.52 -11.37 -20.85
CA LEU A 31 36.43 -12.42 -21.88
C LEU A 31 37.79 -12.90 -22.37
N LEU A 32 38.83 -12.07 -22.29
CA LEU A 32 40.20 -12.47 -22.61
C LEU A 32 40.87 -13.25 -21.46
N ALA A 33 40.52 -12.91 -20.22
CA ALA A 33 41.12 -13.49 -19.02
C ALA A 33 40.79 -14.98 -18.78
N GLU A 34 39.66 -15.47 -19.28
CA GLU A 34 39.26 -16.87 -19.16
C GLU A 34 38.54 -17.39 -20.41
N ASP A 35 38.56 -18.70 -20.62
CA ASP A 35 37.89 -19.38 -21.74
C ASP A 35 36.39 -19.58 -21.46
N TYR A 36 35.61 -18.51 -21.65
CA TYR A 36 34.15 -18.58 -21.65
C TYR A 36 33.65 -19.21 -22.96
N THR A 37 32.55 -19.98 -22.88
CA THR A 37 31.87 -20.50 -24.08
C THR A 37 30.78 -19.55 -24.55
N ASN A 38 30.18 -18.82 -23.61
CA ASN A 38 29.04 -17.94 -23.85
C ASN A 38 29.19 -16.65 -23.04
N ALA A 39 28.71 -15.54 -23.59
CA ALA A 39 28.59 -14.27 -22.91
C ALA A 39 27.15 -13.74 -23.02
N VAL A 40 26.54 -13.37 -21.91
CA VAL A 40 25.23 -12.70 -21.85
C VAL A 40 25.48 -11.27 -21.38
N ILE A 41 25.25 -10.31 -22.26
CA ILE A 41 25.56 -8.90 -22.03
C ILE A 41 24.25 -8.10 -22.06
N LEU A 42 23.96 -7.41 -20.96
CA LEU A 42 22.81 -6.51 -20.85
C LEU A 42 23.23 -5.07 -21.18
N GLY A 43 22.42 -4.37 -21.96
CA GLY A 43 22.65 -2.98 -22.34
C GLY A 43 21.47 -2.09 -21.99
N PHE A 44 21.66 -1.10 -21.13
CA PHE A 44 20.62 -0.12 -20.83
C PHE A 44 20.29 0.72 -22.07
N THR A 45 19.02 0.72 -22.47
CA THR A 45 18.47 1.59 -23.51
C THR A 45 17.64 2.70 -22.87
N HIS A 46 18.01 3.95 -23.14
CA HIS A 46 17.32 5.11 -22.57
C HIS A 46 16.00 5.39 -23.30
N PRO A 47 14.85 5.51 -22.61
CA PRO A 47 13.53 5.64 -23.25
C PRO A 47 13.41 6.91 -24.10
N ASP A 48 14.08 7.99 -23.72
CA ASP A 48 14.07 9.26 -24.49
C ASP A 48 15.00 9.26 -25.72
N LYS A 49 15.78 8.19 -25.96
CA LYS A 49 16.75 8.11 -27.07
C LYS A 49 16.37 7.07 -28.12
N ARG A 50 15.09 7.07 -28.52
CA ARG A 50 14.50 6.10 -29.46
C ARG A 50 14.67 6.45 -30.94
N GLU A 51 15.11 7.66 -31.24
CA GLU A 51 15.34 8.09 -32.63
C GLU A 51 16.48 7.29 -33.27
N ASN A 52 16.23 6.66 -34.41
CA ASN A 52 17.27 6.00 -35.19
C ASN A 52 18.21 7.06 -35.78
N LYS A 53 19.45 7.04 -35.32
CA LYS A 53 20.51 7.99 -35.70
C LYS A 53 21.71 7.28 -36.31
N ALA A 54 21.52 6.13 -36.94
CA ALA A 54 22.60 5.32 -37.49
C ALA A 54 23.53 6.08 -38.45
N TYR A 55 22.99 6.92 -39.34
CA TYR A 55 23.80 7.73 -40.26
C TYR A 55 24.62 8.81 -39.51
N GLU A 56 23.99 9.51 -38.57
CA GLU A 56 24.64 10.53 -37.75
C GLU A 56 25.71 9.91 -36.84
N PHE A 57 25.46 8.72 -36.30
CA PHE A 57 26.41 7.95 -35.51
C PHE A 57 27.67 7.64 -36.33
N GLN A 58 27.52 7.10 -37.55
CA GLN A 58 28.65 6.78 -38.43
C GLN A 58 29.47 8.01 -38.79
N GLN A 59 28.80 9.10 -39.19
CA GLN A 59 29.46 10.36 -39.53
C GLN A 59 30.26 10.91 -38.34
N LYS A 60 29.62 11.03 -37.17
CA LYS A 60 30.25 11.60 -35.98
C LYS A 60 31.29 10.68 -35.35
N THR A 61 31.20 9.36 -35.52
CA THR A 61 32.23 8.44 -35.02
C THR A 61 33.56 8.66 -35.75
N ALA A 62 33.53 8.91 -37.06
CA ALA A 62 34.73 9.25 -37.84
C ALA A 62 35.33 10.61 -37.43
N GLU A 63 34.51 11.51 -36.86
CA GLU A 63 34.91 12.85 -36.40
C GLU A 63 35.52 12.86 -34.99
N ILE A 64 35.57 11.73 -34.26
CA ILE A 64 36.05 11.69 -32.86
C ILE A 64 37.55 11.40 -32.75
N GLU A 65 38.17 10.84 -33.79
CA GLU A 65 39.62 10.58 -33.80
C GLU A 65 40.40 11.91 -33.84
N GLY A 66 40.90 12.36 -32.68
CA GLY A 66 41.82 13.49 -32.56
C GLY A 66 41.25 14.83 -32.03
N PHE A 67 40.00 14.87 -31.55
CA PHE A 67 39.36 16.10 -31.05
C PHE A 67 39.44 16.31 -29.53
N ASP A 68 39.10 17.52 -29.08
CA ASP A 68 39.09 17.93 -27.67
C ASP A 68 38.05 17.18 -26.80
N SER A 69 38.26 17.25 -25.47
CA SER A 69 37.42 16.59 -24.46
C SER A 69 35.93 17.00 -24.52
N ALA A 70 35.61 18.20 -25.01
CA ALA A 70 34.23 18.69 -25.06
C ALA A 70 33.43 18.05 -26.20
N THR A 71 34.06 17.85 -27.35
CA THR A 71 33.46 17.18 -28.51
C THR A 71 33.17 15.71 -28.21
N VAL A 72 34.12 15.02 -27.58
CA VAL A 72 33.95 13.63 -27.11
C VAL A 72 32.78 13.52 -26.15
N ARG A 73 32.66 14.44 -25.19
CA ARG A 73 31.56 14.44 -24.21
C ARG A 73 30.19 14.56 -24.88
N LYS A 74 30.03 15.51 -25.80
CA LYS A 74 28.77 15.71 -26.55
C LYS A 74 28.36 14.47 -27.34
N PHE A 75 29.33 13.80 -27.97
CA PHE A 75 29.05 12.55 -28.67
C PHE A 75 28.56 11.45 -27.74
N LEU A 76 29.25 11.25 -26.60
CA LEU A 76 28.86 10.24 -25.62
C LEU A 76 27.49 10.55 -25.01
N ASP A 77 27.20 11.80 -24.70
CA ASP A 77 25.90 12.23 -24.19
C ASP A 77 24.78 11.98 -25.21
N LEU A 78 25.06 12.10 -26.51
CA LEU A 78 24.09 11.84 -27.57
C LEU A 78 23.84 10.33 -27.74
N PHE A 79 24.91 9.54 -27.89
CA PHE A 79 24.79 8.15 -28.35
C PHE A 79 24.90 7.07 -27.27
N SER A 80 25.36 7.37 -26.06
CA SER A 80 25.32 6.35 -24.99
C SER A 80 23.89 5.88 -24.73
N ASN A 81 23.74 4.58 -24.44
CA ASN A 81 22.46 3.94 -24.14
C ASN A 81 21.45 3.99 -25.31
N THR A 82 21.95 3.91 -26.55
CA THR A 82 21.16 3.85 -27.79
C THR A 82 21.39 2.53 -28.52
N ALA A 83 20.47 2.19 -29.44
CA ALA A 83 20.59 1.01 -30.29
C ALA A 83 21.87 1.02 -31.15
N GLU A 84 22.28 2.20 -31.64
CA GLU A 84 23.49 2.39 -32.42
C GLU A 84 24.74 2.08 -31.61
N ALA A 85 24.83 2.60 -30.38
CA ALA A 85 25.94 2.31 -29.48
C ALA A 85 26.00 0.83 -29.08
N HIS A 86 24.86 0.20 -28.82
CA HIS A 86 24.76 -1.24 -28.55
C HIS A 86 25.30 -2.07 -29.73
N ASN A 87 24.86 -1.75 -30.95
CA ASN A 87 25.28 -2.43 -32.17
C ASN A 87 26.78 -2.25 -32.44
N HIS A 88 27.29 -1.01 -32.32
CA HIS A 88 28.71 -0.70 -32.47
C HIS A 88 29.57 -1.50 -31.49
N PHE A 89 29.21 -1.46 -30.19
CA PHE A 89 29.92 -2.19 -29.15
C PHE A 89 29.94 -3.69 -29.42
N ASN A 90 28.80 -4.29 -29.79
CA ASN A 90 28.70 -5.72 -30.05
C ASN A 90 29.55 -6.13 -31.26
N GLN A 91 29.53 -5.37 -32.36
CA GLN A 91 30.36 -5.63 -33.54
C GLN A 91 31.86 -5.51 -33.22
N TRP A 92 32.24 -4.45 -32.49
CA TRP A 92 33.60 -4.25 -32.02
C TRP A 92 34.06 -5.43 -31.14
N LEU A 93 33.26 -5.83 -30.16
CA LEU A 93 33.59 -6.91 -29.23
C LEU A 93 33.79 -8.24 -29.97
N GLN A 94 32.88 -8.59 -30.89
CA GLN A 94 33.01 -9.81 -31.69
C GLN A 94 34.26 -9.80 -32.57
N LYS A 95 34.63 -8.64 -33.13
CA LYS A 95 35.88 -8.49 -33.89
C LYS A 95 37.09 -8.74 -33.00
N GLN A 96 37.17 -8.09 -31.83
CA GLN A 96 38.29 -8.26 -30.89
C GLN A 96 38.45 -9.72 -30.43
N LEU A 97 37.35 -10.42 -30.17
CA LEU A 97 37.38 -11.83 -29.79
C LEU A 97 37.92 -12.72 -30.92
N ARG A 98 37.49 -12.49 -32.17
CA ARG A 98 38.02 -13.21 -33.34
C ARG A 98 39.52 -12.95 -33.53
N ASP A 99 39.94 -11.70 -33.43
CA ASP A 99 41.35 -11.31 -33.57
C ASP A 99 42.22 -11.94 -32.47
N ALA A 100 41.66 -12.13 -31.27
CA ALA A 100 42.31 -12.83 -30.16
C ALA A 100 42.19 -14.37 -30.21
N GLY A 101 41.59 -14.94 -31.27
CA GLY A 101 41.40 -16.38 -31.41
C GLY A 101 40.40 -16.99 -30.41
N LYS A 102 39.55 -16.19 -29.77
CA LYS A 102 38.53 -16.63 -28.81
C LYS A 102 37.25 -17.02 -29.54
N THR A 103 36.71 -18.20 -29.22
CA THR A 103 35.42 -18.68 -29.74
C THR A 103 34.36 -18.58 -28.64
N VAL A 104 33.79 -17.39 -28.47
CA VAL A 104 32.73 -17.10 -27.50
C VAL A 104 31.44 -16.76 -28.23
N ASP A 105 30.33 -17.40 -27.87
CA ASP A 105 29.01 -17.06 -28.36
C ASP A 105 28.43 -15.89 -27.54
N VAL A 106 28.31 -14.71 -28.18
CA VAL A 106 27.92 -13.46 -27.52
C VAL A 106 26.44 -13.17 -27.76
N HIS A 107 25.66 -13.19 -26.69
CA HIS A 107 24.25 -12.79 -26.66
C HIS A 107 24.12 -11.41 -26.02
N PHE A 108 23.78 -10.41 -26.83
CA PHE A 108 23.53 -9.06 -26.36
C PHE A 108 22.02 -8.81 -26.24
N HIS A 109 21.58 -8.27 -25.10
CA HIS A 109 20.18 -7.96 -24.82
C HIS A 109 20.02 -6.48 -24.47
N PRO A 110 19.37 -5.66 -25.32
CA PRO A 110 18.98 -4.33 -24.92
C PRO A 110 17.86 -4.41 -23.88
N VAL A 111 17.96 -3.59 -22.84
CA VAL A 111 17.03 -3.52 -21.71
C VAL A 111 16.58 -2.07 -21.57
N GLU A 112 15.31 -1.81 -21.84
CA GLU A 112 14.71 -0.50 -21.56
C GLU A 112 14.53 -0.35 -20.05
N LEU A 113 15.13 0.68 -19.46
CA LEU A 113 14.95 1.04 -18.05
C LEU A 113 14.38 2.46 -17.95
N THR A 114 13.59 2.74 -16.92
CA THR A 114 13.05 4.10 -16.72
C THR A 114 14.15 5.13 -16.48
N HIS A 115 15.25 4.71 -15.83
CA HIS A 115 16.47 5.46 -15.61
C HIS A 115 17.63 4.49 -15.28
N LEU A 116 18.88 4.98 -15.26
CA LEU A 116 20.07 4.11 -15.10
C LEU A 116 20.10 3.24 -13.83
N ASN A 117 19.40 3.66 -12.77
CA ASN A 117 19.33 2.96 -11.49
C ASN A 117 17.93 2.39 -11.19
N ASP A 118 17.14 2.10 -12.23
CA ASP A 118 15.85 1.44 -12.12
C ASP A 118 15.97 0.05 -11.48
N THR A 119 15.79 -0.03 -10.17
CA THR A 119 16.03 -1.26 -9.40
C THR A 119 15.15 -2.42 -9.84
N GLU A 120 13.90 -2.14 -10.21
CA GLU A 120 12.92 -3.16 -10.61
C GLU A 120 13.28 -3.69 -12.01
N GLY A 121 13.47 -2.80 -12.99
CA GLY A 121 13.85 -3.20 -14.35
C GLY A 121 15.20 -3.92 -14.42
N ILE A 122 16.20 -3.46 -13.64
CA ILE A 122 17.51 -4.13 -13.57
C ILE A 122 17.36 -5.53 -12.95
N TYR A 123 16.53 -5.68 -11.92
CA TYR A 123 16.29 -6.96 -11.24
C TYR A 123 15.55 -7.95 -12.13
N GLU A 124 14.52 -7.50 -12.84
CA GLU A 124 13.79 -8.32 -13.82
C GLU A 124 14.72 -8.82 -14.93
N ALA A 125 15.50 -7.93 -15.54
CA ALA A 125 16.41 -8.28 -16.63
C ALA A 125 17.51 -9.26 -16.19
N ALA A 126 18.11 -9.04 -15.02
CA ALA A 126 19.12 -9.93 -14.45
C ALA A 126 18.53 -11.31 -14.12
N THR A 127 17.33 -11.34 -13.52
CA THR A 127 16.63 -12.59 -13.16
C THR A 127 16.22 -13.36 -14.41
N GLN A 128 15.67 -12.71 -15.43
CA GLN A 128 15.29 -13.36 -16.68
C GLN A 128 16.49 -13.99 -17.37
N SER A 129 17.61 -13.27 -17.43
CA SER A 129 18.87 -13.77 -18.00
C SER A 129 19.38 -15.01 -17.25
N LEU A 130 19.33 -14.97 -15.92
CA LEU A 130 19.71 -16.10 -15.06
C LEU A 130 18.77 -17.29 -15.23
N ASN A 131 17.46 -17.07 -15.35
CA ASN A 131 16.47 -18.10 -15.64
C ASN A 131 16.80 -18.83 -16.96
N THR A 132 17.13 -18.10 -18.02
CA THR A 132 17.51 -18.67 -19.32
C THR A 132 18.77 -19.53 -19.21
N VAL A 133 19.81 -19.03 -18.52
CA VAL A 133 21.03 -19.81 -18.30
C VAL A 133 20.73 -21.05 -17.43
N ALA A 134 19.95 -20.89 -16.36
CA ALA A 134 19.53 -21.97 -15.47
C ALA A 134 18.65 -23.03 -16.16
N ALA A 135 17.90 -22.67 -17.20
CA ALA A 135 17.10 -23.60 -17.99
C ALA A 135 17.91 -24.36 -19.07
N SER A 136 19.07 -23.84 -19.49
CA SER A 136 19.89 -24.48 -20.54
C SER A 136 20.39 -25.89 -20.16
N GLU A 137 20.37 -26.85 -21.08
CA GLU A 137 20.80 -28.22 -20.79
C GLU A 137 22.32 -28.34 -20.56
N GLY A 138 22.69 -29.31 -19.72
CA GLY A 138 24.08 -29.67 -19.44
C GLY A 138 24.71 -28.93 -18.25
N GLU A 139 25.90 -29.39 -17.86
CA GLU A 139 26.66 -28.79 -16.77
C GLU A 139 27.18 -27.41 -17.18
N LYS A 140 26.98 -26.42 -16.29
CA LYS A 140 27.28 -25.01 -16.55
C LYS A 140 27.80 -24.29 -15.32
N LEU A 141 28.62 -23.27 -15.56
CA LEU A 141 29.12 -22.32 -14.58
C LEU A 141 28.72 -20.90 -14.99
N ALA A 142 27.93 -20.23 -14.17
CA ALA A 142 27.57 -18.82 -14.36
C ALA A 142 28.56 -17.91 -13.62
N THR A 143 29.31 -17.09 -14.35
CA THR A 143 30.17 -16.06 -13.78
C THR A 143 29.49 -14.71 -13.88
N LEU A 144 29.06 -14.17 -12.75
CA LEU A 144 28.38 -12.88 -12.67
C LEU A 144 29.41 -11.78 -12.46
N TYR A 145 29.57 -10.92 -13.46
CA TYR A 145 30.57 -9.87 -13.44
C TYR A 145 29.94 -8.56 -13.01
N LEU A 146 30.26 -8.16 -11.78
CA LEU A 146 29.67 -7.04 -11.04
C LEU A 146 30.15 -5.66 -11.54
N SER A 147 31.12 -5.63 -12.44
CA SER A 147 31.63 -4.44 -13.11
C SER A 147 31.75 -4.81 -14.58
N PRO A 148 31.34 -3.99 -15.55
CA PRO A 148 30.90 -2.61 -15.47
C PRO A 148 29.44 -2.48 -14.99
N GLY A 149 29.01 -1.25 -14.71
CA GLY A 149 27.65 -0.94 -14.27
C GLY A 149 27.63 0.01 -13.09
N THR A 150 26.43 0.38 -12.64
CA THR A 150 26.28 1.15 -11.39
C THR A 150 26.37 0.21 -10.18
N PRO A 151 26.62 0.74 -8.97
CA PRO A 151 26.55 -0.06 -7.74
C PRO A 151 25.22 -0.82 -7.59
N VAL A 152 24.12 -0.27 -8.12
CA VAL A 152 22.80 -0.92 -8.13
C VAL A 152 22.81 -2.16 -9.02
N MET A 153 23.34 -2.08 -10.24
CA MET A 153 23.48 -3.23 -11.15
C MET A 153 24.35 -4.34 -10.55
N ALA A 154 25.44 -3.98 -9.90
CA ALA A 154 26.31 -4.92 -9.18
C ALA A 154 25.56 -5.63 -8.05
N PHE A 155 24.86 -4.86 -7.21
CA PHE A 155 24.07 -5.40 -6.11
C PHE A 155 22.96 -6.35 -6.60
N VAL A 156 22.29 -5.99 -7.69
CA VAL A 156 21.23 -6.80 -8.28
C VAL A 156 21.76 -8.12 -8.83
N TRP A 157 22.92 -8.16 -9.50
CA TRP A 157 23.52 -9.43 -9.92
C TRP A 157 23.77 -10.35 -8.73
N ALA A 158 24.32 -9.82 -7.65
CA ALA A 158 24.55 -10.58 -6.42
C ALA A 158 23.24 -11.13 -5.85
N PHE A 159 22.18 -10.33 -5.81
CA PHE A 159 20.89 -10.73 -5.28
C PHE A 159 20.17 -11.75 -6.18
N ALA A 160 20.13 -11.52 -7.49
CA ALA A 160 19.54 -12.43 -8.45
C ALA A 160 20.25 -13.79 -8.47
N ALA A 161 21.57 -13.82 -8.24
CA ALA A 161 22.34 -15.05 -8.08
C ALA A 161 21.76 -15.96 -6.99
N LEU A 162 21.31 -15.37 -5.89
CA LEU A 162 20.84 -16.12 -4.72
C LEU A 162 19.60 -16.97 -5.04
N ARG A 163 18.74 -16.53 -5.96
CA ARG A 163 17.54 -17.28 -6.41
C ARG A 163 17.81 -18.60 -7.12
N HIS A 164 19.05 -18.86 -7.51
CA HIS A 164 19.43 -20.08 -8.24
C HIS A 164 20.41 -20.93 -7.43
N PRO A 165 20.01 -21.53 -6.30
CA PRO A 165 20.93 -22.18 -5.37
C PRO A 165 21.64 -23.39 -5.95
N THR A 166 21.01 -24.10 -6.90
CA THR A 166 21.55 -25.28 -7.58
C THR A 166 22.46 -24.93 -8.76
N LEU A 167 22.43 -23.69 -9.25
CA LEU A 167 23.29 -23.24 -10.34
C LEU A 167 24.70 -23.00 -9.80
N LYS A 168 25.69 -23.74 -10.33
CA LYS A 168 27.11 -23.43 -10.06
C LYS A 168 27.39 -22.01 -10.55
N LYS A 169 27.75 -21.13 -9.63
CA LYS A 169 27.94 -19.71 -9.90
C LYS A 169 29.08 -19.13 -9.09
N ARG A 170 29.70 -18.08 -9.61
CA ARG A 170 30.69 -17.25 -8.91
C ARG A 170 30.49 -15.79 -9.30
N LEU A 171 30.91 -14.89 -8.42
CA LEU A 171 30.88 -13.46 -8.68
C LEU A 171 32.31 -12.99 -8.92
N ILE A 172 32.49 -12.09 -9.88
CA ILE A 172 33.78 -11.45 -10.15
C ILE A 172 33.60 -9.94 -10.25
N ALA A 173 34.63 -9.16 -9.97
CA ALA A 173 34.63 -7.71 -10.11
C ALA A 173 36.01 -7.20 -10.55
N SER A 174 36.05 -6.03 -11.20
CA SER A 174 37.33 -5.38 -11.52
C SER A 174 37.80 -4.54 -10.35
N SER A 175 38.90 -4.95 -9.72
CA SER A 175 39.54 -4.20 -8.64
C SER A 175 40.38 -3.04 -9.16
N GLN A 176 41.03 -3.20 -10.33
CA GLN A 176 41.93 -2.21 -10.92
C GLN A 176 41.82 -2.17 -12.46
N PRO A 177 41.87 -0.97 -13.10
CA PRO A 177 41.91 -0.86 -14.55
C PRO A 177 43.09 -1.63 -15.17
N GLY A 178 42.83 -2.39 -16.23
CA GLY A 178 43.85 -3.15 -16.96
C GLY A 178 44.30 -4.47 -16.31
N ARG A 179 43.75 -4.83 -15.14
CA ARG A 179 43.96 -6.16 -14.52
C ARG A 179 42.78 -7.11 -14.79
N PRO A 180 43.01 -8.43 -14.79
CA PRO A 180 41.93 -9.41 -14.82
C PRO A 180 40.96 -9.23 -13.64
N PRO A 181 39.66 -9.55 -13.81
CA PRO A 181 38.70 -9.55 -12.71
C PRO A 181 39.07 -10.53 -11.59
N GLU A 182 38.73 -10.16 -10.36
CA GLU A 182 38.96 -10.97 -9.16
C GLU A 182 37.65 -11.56 -8.63
N SER A 183 37.73 -12.70 -7.95
CA SER A 183 36.55 -13.36 -7.35
C SER A 183 36.03 -12.60 -6.13
N VAL A 184 34.72 -12.43 -6.07
CA VAL A 184 33.99 -11.85 -4.94
C VAL A 184 33.25 -12.96 -4.20
N LEU A 185 33.45 -13.05 -2.89
CA LEU A 185 32.72 -13.99 -2.03
C LEU A 185 31.50 -13.29 -1.43
N LEU A 186 30.32 -13.90 -1.59
CA LEU A 186 29.13 -13.48 -0.86
C LEU A 186 29.22 -13.94 0.61
N PRO A 187 28.67 -13.17 1.57
CA PRO A 187 28.57 -13.61 2.94
C PRO A 187 27.87 -14.98 3.06
N LYS A 188 28.43 -15.88 3.88
CA LYS A 188 27.91 -17.26 4.03
C LYS A 188 26.43 -17.29 4.43
N GLU A 189 26.02 -16.37 5.30
CA GLU A 189 24.65 -16.21 5.79
C GLU A 189 23.63 -15.97 4.67
N TRP A 190 24.03 -15.22 3.62
CA TRP A 190 23.17 -14.97 2.46
C TRP A 190 23.01 -16.22 1.60
N MET A 191 24.07 -17.00 1.46
CA MET A 191 24.05 -18.26 0.71
C MET A 191 23.22 -19.32 1.41
N GLU A 192 23.28 -19.43 2.73
CA GLU A 192 22.52 -20.41 3.52
C GLU A 192 21.01 -20.17 3.47
N TRP A 193 20.58 -18.90 3.52
CA TRP A 193 19.17 -18.51 3.48
C TRP A 193 18.51 -18.87 2.14
N HIS A 194 19.13 -18.49 1.03
CA HIS A 194 18.56 -18.74 -0.30
C HIS A 194 18.84 -20.15 -0.83
N ALA A 195 19.81 -20.89 -0.28
CA ALA A 195 20.00 -22.31 -0.60
C ALA A 195 18.90 -23.23 -0.05
N LYS A 196 18.27 -22.84 1.07
CA LYS A 196 17.19 -23.60 1.71
C LYS A 196 15.79 -23.13 1.32
N ALA A 197 15.65 -21.90 0.81
CA ALA A 197 14.44 -21.44 0.12
C ALA A 197 14.31 -22.15 -1.24
N ILE A 198 14.04 -23.46 -1.22
CA ILE A 198 13.57 -24.18 -2.40
C ILE A 198 12.26 -23.49 -2.80
N PRO A 199 12.10 -23.07 -4.06
CA PRO A 199 10.84 -22.55 -4.52
C PRO A 199 9.82 -23.69 -4.43
N GLU A 200 9.02 -23.71 -3.37
CA GLU A 200 7.64 -24.16 -3.57
C GLU A 200 7.13 -23.35 -4.76
N LYS A 201 6.59 -24.07 -5.74
CA LYS A 201 5.95 -23.47 -6.90
C LYS A 201 5.15 -22.26 -6.42
N THR A 202 5.21 -21.21 -7.22
CA THR A 202 4.41 -19.97 -7.21
C THR A 202 2.89 -20.24 -7.17
N GLY A 203 2.43 -21.01 -6.19
CA GLY A 203 1.07 -21.14 -5.76
C GLY A 203 0.80 -20.09 -4.72
N GLU A 204 -0.46 -19.68 -4.62
CA GLU A 204 -0.92 -18.75 -3.60
C GLU A 204 -0.63 -19.37 -2.23
N ILE A 205 0.27 -18.74 -1.45
CA ILE A 205 0.47 -19.13 -0.06
C ILE A 205 -0.81 -18.70 0.66
N GLU A 206 -1.69 -19.65 0.97
CA GLU A 206 -2.97 -19.36 1.64
C GLU A 206 -2.98 -19.76 3.12
N HIS A 207 -2.00 -20.57 3.56
CA HIS A 207 -1.98 -21.20 4.89
C HIS A 207 -0.60 -21.13 5.54
N PHE A 208 -0.61 -20.97 6.87
CA PHE A 208 0.51 -21.16 7.79
C PHE A 208 0.03 -22.00 8.97
N ASP A 209 0.90 -22.81 9.58
CA ASP A 209 0.50 -23.50 10.81
C ASP A 209 0.58 -22.54 12.01
N ALA A 210 1.59 -21.67 12.01
CA ALA A 210 1.72 -20.58 12.97
C ALA A 210 2.17 -19.28 12.29
N ILE A 211 1.63 -18.15 12.72
CA ILE A 211 2.08 -16.82 12.28
C ILE A 211 2.56 -16.02 13.49
N PHE A 212 3.80 -15.52 13.39
CA PHE A 212 4.36 -14.54 14.32
C PHE A 212 4.06 -13.14 13.81
N HIS A 213 3.31 -12.37 14.59
CA HIS A 213 2.93 -11.00 14.29
C HIS A 213 3.74 -10.04 15.14
N LEU A 214 4.57 -9.20 14.51
CA LEU A 214 5.09 -8.04 15.22
C LEU A 214 3.95 -7.08 15.50
N PHE A 215 3.72 -6.80 16.77
CA PHE A 215 2.57 -6.03 17.23
C PHE A 215 3.02 -4.79 18.00
N GLY A 216 2.36 -3.67 17.76
CA GLY A 216 2.69 -2.37 18.38
C GLY A 216 1.50 -1.42 18.28
N GLU A 217 1.76 -0.11 18.22
CA GLU A 217 0.71 0.92 18.18
C GLU A 217 -0.30 0.71 17.03
N GLN A 218 0.20 0.29 15.85
CA GLN A 218 -0.66 0.00 14.70
C GLN A 218 -1.17 -1.44 14.73
N ARG A 219 -2.49 -1.58 14.83
CA ARG A 219 -3.20 -2.87 14.97
C ARG A 219 -3.58 -3.52 13.64
N MET A 220 -3.85 -2.68 12.64
CA MET A 220 -4.30 -3.08 11.30
C MET A 220 -3.43 -4.18 10.66
N PRO A 221 -2.09 -4.12 10.68
CA PRO A 221 -1.30 -5.14 10.00
C PRO A 221 -1.48 -6.54 10.55
N SER A 222 -1.76 -6.68 11.84
CA SER A 222 -1.98 -8.01 12.43
C SER A 222 -3.36 -8.55 12.10
N LEU A 223 -4.40 -7.72 12.09
CA LEU A 223 -5.71 -8.09 11.56
C LEU A 223 -5.62 -8.51 10.09
N LEU A 224 -4.86 -7.78 9.28
CA LEU A 224 -4.60 -8.17 7.89
C LEU A 224 -3.89 -9.53 7.82
N GLY A 225 -2.94 -9.80 8.70
CA GLY A 225 -2.30 -11.12 8.79
C GLY A 225 -3.28 -12.25 9.09
N ILE A 226 -4.22 -12.04 10.03
CA ILE A 226 -5.29 -12.98 10.38
C ILE A 226 -6.22 -13.21 9.18
N ASN A 227 -6.62 -12.15 8.47
CA ASN A 227 -7.54 -12.26 7.34
C ASN A 227 -6.86 -12.84 6.09
N GLN A 228 -5.59 -12.49 5.86
CA GLN A 228 -4.85 -12.82 4.65
C GLN A 228 -4.60 -14.33 4.54
N PHE A 229 -4.16 -14.95 5.63
CA PHE A 229 -3.72 -16.34 5.65
C PHE A 229 -4.46 -17.14 6.72
N GLN A 230 -4.87 -18.36 6.38
CA GLN A 230 -5.36 -19.31 7.37
C GLN A 230 -4.21 -19.69 8.31
N SER A 231 -4.47 -19.68 9.62
CA SER A 231 -3.49 -20.13 10.62
C SER A 231 -4.14 -20.81 11.80
N GLN A 232 -3.49 -21.86 12.30
CA GLN A 232 -3.91 -22.52 13.54
C GLN A 232 -3.48 -21.68 14.73
N ASP A 233 -2.26 -21.16 14.72
CA ASP A 233 -1.71 -20.38 15.84
C ASP A 233 -1.32 -18.96 15.40
N HIS A 234 -1.68 -17.97 16.22
CA HIS A 234 -1.24 -16.59 16.08
C HIS A 234 -0.46 -16.17 17.32
N VAL A 235 0.84 -15.87 17.12
CA VAL A 235 1.74 -15.42 18.17
C VAL A 235 2.00 -13.94 17.99
N PHE A 236 1.56 -13.13 18.95
CA PHE A 236 1.76 -11.68 18.94
C PHE A 236 3.03 -11.34 19.72
N VAL A 237 4.05 -10.88 19.00
CA VAL A 237 5.29 -10.41 19.59
C VAL A 237 5.14 -8.92 19.86
N ASN A 238 4.95 -8.56 21.12
CA ASN A 238 4.60 -7.21 21.56
C ASN A 238 5.44 -6.73 22.75
N SER A 239 5.47 -5.43 22.98
CA SER A 239 5.94 -4.87 24.25
C SER A 239 4.81 -4.77 25.25
N THR A 240 5.14 -4.65 26.55
CA THR A 240 4.16 -4.45 27.62
C THR A 240 3.25 -3.24 27.41
N ASP A 241 3.75 -2.20 26.74
CA ASP A 241 2.99 -0.97 26.45
C ASP A 241 1.90 -1.16 25.38
N PHE A 242 1.97 -2.25 24.59
CA PHE A 242 1.04 -2.53 23.50
C PHE A 242 0.51 -3.97 23.58
N PRO A 243 -0.35 -4.30 24.55
CA PRO A 243 -0.98 -5.62 24.66
C PRO A 243 -1.80 -5.96 23.41
N ALA A 244 -1.79 -7.23 23.01
CA ALA A 244 -2.50 -7.71 21.81
C ALA A 244 -3.88 -8.31 22.12
N ASN A 245 -4.38 -8.17 23.35
CA ASN A 245 -5.67 -8.69 23.82
C ASN A 245 -6.86 -8.35 22.90
N VAL A 246 -6.85 -7.16 22.28
CA VAL A 246 -7.88 -6.73 21.32
C VAL A 246 -7.99 -7.64 20.09
N MET A 247 -6.94 -8.41 19.76
CA MET A 247 -6.94 -9.33 18.61
C MET A 247 -7.76 -10.60 18.86
N LYS A 248 -7.99 -10.97 20.13
CA LYS A 248 -8.73 -12.19 20.48
C LYS A 248 -10.11 -12.26 19.84
N GLN A 249 -10.79 -11.12 19.70
CA GLN A 249 -12.12 -11.06 19.09
C GLN A 249 -12.13 -11.38 17.57
N PHE A 250 -10.96 -11.35 16.91
CA PHE A 250 -10.81 -11.66 15.48
C PHE A 250 -10.23 -13.05 15.25
N ILE A 251 -9.82 -13.74 16.31
CA ILE A 251 -9.25 -15.07 16.28
C ILE A 251 -10.35 -16.00 16.76
N ALA A 252 -10.91 -16.78 15.81
CA ALA A 252 -12.05 -17.64 16.08
C ALA A 252 -11.64 -18.86 16.93
N GLU A 253 -11.48 -20.03 16.32
CA GLU A 253 -11.05 -21.26 17.01
C GLU A 253 -9.52 -21.42 17.03
N SER A 254 -8.79 -20.51 16.37
CA SER A 254 -7.33 -20.51 16.31
C SER A 254 -6.69 -20.15 17.66
N GLY A 255 -5.49 -20.65 17.92
CA GLY A 255 -4.68 -20.33 19.08
C GLY A 255 -4.24 -18.87 19.11
N PHE A 256 -4.37 -18.24 20.28
CA PHE A 256 -3.86 -16.89 20.56
C PHE A 256 -2.77 -16.95 21.62
N TYR A 257 -1.60 -16.41 21.29
CA TYR A 257 -0.46 -16.34 22.21
C TYR A 257 0.14 -14.94 22.20
N GLU A 258 0.47 -14.41 23.37
CA GLU A 258 1.25 -13.17 23.50
C GLU A 258 2.66 -13.50 23.98
N LEU A 259 3.65 -12.99 23.23
CA LEU A 259 5.06 -13.00 23.60
C LEU A 259 5.49 -11.57 23.91
N SER A 260 5.50 -11.24 25.20
CA SER A 260 5.99 -9.94 25.67
C SER A 260 7.52 -9.88 25.60
N VAL A 261 8.05 -8.89 24.89
CA VAL A 261 9.49 -8.69 24.66
C VAL A 261 9.95 -7.28 25.03
N ASP A 262 11.25 -7.11 25.24
CA ASP A 262 11.87 -5.78 25.23
C ASP A 262 12.00 -5.30 23.77
N PRO A 263 11.29 -4.25 23.35
CA PRO A 263 11.28 -3.80 21.97
C PRO A 263 12.61 -3.19 21.51
N TYR A 264 13.59 -3.00 22.41
CA TYR A 264 14.91 -2.44 22.11
C TYR A 264 16.05 -3.46 22.19
N ASP A 265 15.76 -4.73 22.49
CA ASP A 265 16.75 -5.82 22.51
C ASP A 265 16.48 -6.86 21.41
N PRO A 266 17.04 -6.66 20.20
CA PRO A 266 16.79 -7.55 19.06
C PRO A 266 17.30 -8.99 19.28
N GLU A 267 18.36 -9.20 20.07
CA GLU A 267 18.88 -10.56 20.32
C GLU A 267 17.98 -11.32 21.29
N LYS A 268 17.44 -10.64 22.30
CA LYS A 268 16.43 -11.24 23.18
C LYS A 268 15.14 -11.54 22.44
N VAL A 269 14.63 -10.62 21.61
CA VAL A 269 13.46 -10.86 20.74
C VAL A 269 13.67 -12.12 19.90
N LYS A 270 14.82 -12.23 19.24
CA LYS A 270 15.18 -13.41 18.45
C LYS A 270 15.16 -14.69 19.29
N THR A 271 15.84 -14.68 20.44
CA THR A 271 15.97 -15.86 21.31
C THR A 271 14.62 -16.34 21.83
N GLU A 272 13.76 -15.42 22.29
CA GLU A 272 12.42 -15.75 22.78
C GLU A 272 11.52 -16.34 21.69
N ILE A 273 11.56 -15.79 20.46
CA ILE A 273 10.86 -16.38 19.32
C ILE A 273 11.35 -17.80 19.05
N LEU A 274 12.68 -18.03 19.05
CA LEU A 274 13.26 -19.35 18.80
C LEU A 274 12.84 -20.36 19.86
N ASN A 275 12.77 -19.96 21.14
CA ASN A 275 12.29 -20.83 22.21
C ASN A 275 10.85 -21.31 21.97
N ILE A 276 9.97 -20.44 21.46
CA ILE A 276 8.60 -20.84 21.08
C ILE A 276 8.65 -21.82 19.91
N VAL A 277 9.43 -21.51 18.87
CA VAL A 277 9.50 -22.36 17.67
C VAL A 277 10.07 -23.75 17.98
N GLU A 278 11.02 -23.86 18.92
CA GLU A 278 11.55 -25.16 19.37
C GLU A 278 10.48 -26.08 20.00
N ALA A 279 9.42 -25.50 20.57
CA ALA A 279 8.29 -26.26 21.11
C ALA A 279 7.24 -26.63 20.05
N LEU A 280 7.30 -26.05 18.85
CA LEU A 280 6.40 -26.36 17.74
C LEU A 280 6.87 -27.59 16.96
N PRO A 281 5.96 -28.33 16.29
CA PRO A 281 6.34 -29.44 15.44
C PRO A 281 7.27 -29.00 14.30
N SER A 282 8.29 -29.82 14.01
CA SER A 282 9.36 -29.48 13.07
C SER A 282 8.94 -29.31 11.62
N ASN A 283 7.72 -29.75 11.27
CA ASN A 283 7.13 -29.61 9.94
C ASN A 283 6.18 -28.41 9.81
N TYR A 284 6.06 -27.57 10.84
CA TYR A 284 5.20 -26.38 10.78
C TYR A 284 5.70 -25.39 9.73
N ARG A 285 4.77 -24.91 8.90
CA ARG A 285 4.98 -23.80 8.00
C ARG A 285 4.76 -22.50 8.78
N ILE A 286 5.84 -21.79 9.07
CA ILE A 286 5.81 -20.60 9.94
C ILE A 286 5.86 -19.31 9.12
N GLY A 287 4.86 -18.45 9.32
CA GLY A 287 4.80 -17.11 8.73
C GLY A 287 5.29 -16.04 9.71
N PHE A 288 5.93 -15.00 9.20
CA PHE A 288 6.36 -13.84 9.98
C PHE A 288 5.78 -12.56 9.37
N ASN A 289 4.77 -11.99 10.03
CA ASN A 289 4.28 -10.65 9.70
C ASN A 289 5.19 -9.60 10.34
N LEU A 290 6.02 -8.99 9.51
CA LEU A 290 7.05 -8.03 9.94
C LEU A 290 6.61 -6.57 9.75
N THR A 291 5.31 -6.30 9.64
CA THR A 291 4.80 -4.96 9.35
C THR A 291 4.77 -4.05 10.58
N GLY A 292 4.43 -4.61 11.75
CA GLY A 292 4.30 -3.87 13.01
C GLY A 292 5.57 -3.88 13.86
N GLY A 293 5.42 -3.47 15.13
CA GLY A 293 6.52 -3.41 16.09
C GLY A 293 7.55 -2.31 15.80
N THR A 294 8.61 -2.26 16.62
CA THR A 294 9.74 -1.35 16.38
C THR A 294 10.69 -1.92 15.33
N LYS A 295 11.59 -1.06 14.80
CA LYS A 295 12.65 -1.51 13.87
C LYS A 295 13.61 -2.53 14.49
N LEU A 296 13.80 -2.51 15.81
CA LEU A 296 14.65 -3.47 16.51
C LEU A 296 13.92 -4.81 16.71
N MET A 297 12.62 -4.79 17.04
CA MET A 297 11.77 -6.00 16.98
C MET A 297 11.79 -6.62 15.59
N TYR A 298 11.67 -5.80 14.53
CA TYR A 298 11.82 -6.23 13.14
C TYR A 298 13.14 -6.96 12.91
N ALA A 299 14.26 -6.39 13.35
CA ALA A 299 15.58 -7.01 13.17
C ALA A 299 15.68 -8.36 13.90
N GLY A 300 15.21 -8.43 15.14
CA GLY A 300 15.21 -9.65 15.94
C GLY A 300 14.33 -10.75 15.34
N ALA A 301 13.09 -10.41 14.97
CA ALA A 301 12.15 -11.37 14.38
C ALA A 301 12.58 -11.81 12.98
N LEU A 302 13.15 -10.93 12.15
CA LEU A 302 13.71 -11.33 10.87
C LEU A 302 14.90 -12.29 11.05
N ALA A 303 15.74 -12.06 12.06
CA ALA A 303 16.84 -12.97 12.39
C ALA A 303 16.35 -14.35 12.87
N ALA A 304 15.30 -14.39 13.71
CA ALA A 304 14.67 -15.64 14.12
C ALA A 304 14.01 -16.37 12.94
N CYS A 305 13.24 -15.64 12.13
CA CYS A 305 12.61 -16.13 10.91
C CYS A 305 13.63 -16.85 10.01
N ARG A 306 14.79 -16.22 9.76
CA ARG A 306 15.89 -16.81 8.98
C ARG A 306 16.42 -18.10 9.58
N LYS A 307 16.55 -18.17 10.92
CA LYS A 307 17.10 -19.34 11.61
C LYS A 307 16.19 -20.57 11.49
N VAL A 308 14.88 -20.35 11.43
CA VAL A 308 13.86 -21.42 11.36
C VAL A 308 13.34 -21.67 9.95
N ASN A 309 13.90 -21.01 8.93
CA ASN A 309 13.40 -21.00 7.55
C ASN A 309 11.91 -20.62 7.46
N GLY A 310 11.47 -19.68 8.29
CA GLY A 310 10.13 -19.10 8.19
C GLY A 310 9.99 -18.19 6.97
N ILE A 311 8.75 -17.82 6.64
CA ILE A 311 8.41 -16.99 5.49
C ILE A 311 8.11 -15.56 5.98
N PRO A 312 8.99 -14.58 5.71
CA PRO A 312 8.76 -13.19 6.10
C PRO A 312 7.85 -12.47 5.10
N PHE A 313 6.80 -11.80 5.60
CA PHE A 313 5.93 -10.98 4.78
C PHE A 313 5.60 -9.64 5.44
N TYR A 314 5.23 -8.66 4.61
CA TYR A 314 4.96 -7.28 4.97
C TYR A 314 3.73 -6.76 4.24
N PHE A 315 2.83 -6.07 4.92
CA PHE A 315 1.69 -5.39 4.31
C PHE A 315 2.09 -3.98 3.90
N ASP A 316 2.24 -3.77 2.59
CA ASP A 316 2.37 -2.42 2.06
C ASP A 316 0.99 -1.80 1.88
N ASN A 317 0.63 -0.95 2.83
CA ASN A 317 -0.60 -0.16 2.78
C ASN A 317 -0.65 0.73 1.54
N ARG A 318 0.49 1.09 0.95
CA ARG A 318 0.49 1.96 -0.22
C ARG A 318 -0.02 1.18 -1.45
N SER A 319 0.76 0.22 -1.91
CA SER A 319 0.38 -0.57 -3.08
C SER A 319 -0.79 -1.53 -2.84
N ASN A 320 -1.29 -1.65 -1.60
CA ASN A 320 -2.29 -2.63 -1.18
C ASN A 320 -1.88 -4.07 -1.49
N LYS A 321 -0.61 -4.36 -1.24
CA LYS A 321 0.01 -5.66 -1.50
C LYS A 321 0.63 -6.23 -0.24
N THR A 322 0.54 -7.55 -0.11
CA THR A 322 1.37 -8.32 0.81
C THR A 322 2.64 -8.73 0.08
N ILE A 323 3.79 -8.25 0.54
CA ILE A 323 5.10 -8.49 -0.05
C ILE A 323 5.82 -9.56 0.78
N PHE A 324 6.27 -10.62 0.12
CA PHE A 324 7.14 -11.63 0.73
C PHE A 324 8.59 -11.16 0.65
N LEU A 325 9.26 -10.96 1.79
CA LEU A 325 10.55 -10.27 1.86
C LEU A 325 11.75 -11.14 1.48
N ASP A 326 11.54 -12.45 1.34
CA ASP A 326 12.54 -13.42 0.89
C ASP A 326 12.63 -13.52 -0.63
N THR A 327 11.50 -13.32 -1.33
CA THR A 327 11.37 -13.47 -2.79
C THR A 327 11.05 -12.16 -3.51
N PHE A 328 10.58 -11.15 -2.78
CA PHE A 328 9.96 -9.92 -3.27
C PHE A 328 8.74 -10.13 -4.17
N TYR A 329 8.18 -11.34 -4.18
CA TYR A 329 6.88 -11.58 -4.77
C TYR A 329 5.80 -10.87 -3.94
N SER A 330 4.73 -10.44 -4.60
CA SER A 330 3.66 -9.71 -3.94
C SER A 330 2.29 -10.23 -4.39
N ILE A 331 1.36 -10.36 -3.44
CA ILE A 331 -0.05 -10.67 -3.69
C ILE A 331 -0.94 -9.50 -3.27
N PRO A 332 -2.15 -9.33 -3.82
CA PRO A 332 -3.11 -8.35 -3.32
C PRO A 332 -3.47 -8.63 -1.85
N THR A 333 -3.49 -7.58 -1.02
CA THR A 333 -3.96 -7.66 0.36
C THR A 333 -5.49 -7.82 0.39
N LYS A 334 -6.01 -8.77 1.17
CA LYS A 334 -7.45 -8.97 1.38
C LYS A 334 -8.08 -7.77 2.08
N THR A 335 -9.31 -7.47 1.71
CA THR A 335 -10.06 -6.32 2.22
C THR A 335 -10.77 -6.61 3.54
N ILE A 336 -10.94 -5.58 4.37
CA ILE A 336 -11.77 -5.58 5.58
C ILE A 336 -13.12 -4.94 5.22
N ASN A 337 -14.12 -5.78 4.99
CA ASN A 337 -15.37 -5.35 4.35
C ASN A 337 -16.41 -4.75 5.31
N SER A 338 -16.15 -4.68 6.62
CA SER A 338 -17.12 -4.21 7.62
C SER A 338 -16.60 -2.98 8.36
N VAL A 339 -17.46 -1.97 8.50
CA VAL A 339 -17.20 -0.80 9.34
C VAL A 339 -16.98 -1.22 10.79
N SER A 340 -17.82 -2.12 11.31
CA SER A 340 -17.75 -2.57 12.69
C SER A 340 -16.41 -3.19 13.04
N THR A 341 -15.75 -3.89 12.10
CA THR A 341 -14.41 -4.45 12.30
C THR A 341 -13.36 -3.35 12.58
N PHE A 342 -13.40 -2.22 11.87
CA PHE A 342 -12.49 -1.09 12.14
C PHE A 342 -12.76 -0.48 13.53
N ILE A 343 -14.04 -0.31 13.88
CA ILE A 343 -14.44 0.22 15.20
C ILE A 343 -13.97 -0.72 16.31
N GLN A 344 -14.22 -2.02 16.20
CA GLN A 344 -13.80 -3.03 17.17
C GLN A 344 -12.28 -3.11 17.34
N LEU A 345 -11.54 -2.97 16.24
CA LEU A 345 -10.08 -3.05 16.24
C LEU A 345 -9.44 -1.92 17.04
N ASN A 346 -9.94 -0.70 16.88
CA ASN A 346 -9.33 0.50 17.45
C ASN A 346 -10.09 1.07 18.65
N GLY A 347 -11.35 0.64 18.85
CA GLY A 347 -12.28 1.16 19.86
C GLY A 347 -11.92 0.80 21.30
N ASN A 348 -11.02 -0.17 21.52
CA ASN A 348 -10.66 -0.69 22.85
C ASN A 348 -11.89 -1.27 23.56
N ASP A 349 -12.24 -0.77 24.74
CA ASP A 349 -13.37 -1.22 25.55
C ASP A 349 -14.72 -0.63 25.07
N LEU A 350 -14.73 -0.04 23.88
CA LEU A 350 -15.93 0.47 23.24
C LEU A 350 -16.54 -0.58 22.31
N TRP A 351 -17.87 -0.64 22.29
CA TRP A 351 -18.63 -1.54 21.44
C TRP A 351 -19.68 -0.79 20.61
N VAL A 352 -20.08 -1.37 19.49
CA VAL A 352 -21.10 -0.81 18.60
C VAL A 352 -22.48 -1.09 19.20
N SER A 353 -23.08 -0.08 19.82
CA SER A 353 -24.39 -0.16 20.47
C SER A 353 -25.57 -0.02 19.51
N LYS A 354 -25.33 0.61 18.35
CA LYS A 354 -26.26 0.67 17.24
C LYS A 354 -25.48 0.59 15.94
N HIS A 355 -25.77 -0.43 15.13
CA HIS A 355 -25.04 -0.68 13.88
C HIS A 355 -25.22 0.42 12.84
N GLY A 356 -26.36 1.12 12.87
CA GLY A 356 -26.67 2.18 11.93
C GLY A 356 -27.04 1.63 10.55
N ASP A 357 -27.77 0.52 10.50
CA ASP A 357 -28.30 -0.02 9.26
C ASP A 357 -29.44 0.86 8.75
N TRP A 358 -29.49 1.07 7.43
CA TRP A 358 -30.48 1.98 6.82
C TRP A 358 -31.90 1.51 7.10
N GLU A 359 -32.11 0.21 7.00
CA GLU A 359 -33.38 -0.48 7.17
C GLU A 359 -33.98 -0.32 8.57
N ASP A 360 -33.16 -0.03 9.58
CA ASP A 360 -33.60 0.18 10.96
C ASP A 360 -34.29 1.53 11.16
N ILE A 361 -34.14 2.47 10.22
CA ILE A 361 -34.75 3.80 10.32
C ILE A 361 -36.26 3.69 10.03
N PRO A 362 -37.16 4.03 10.99
CA PRO A 362 -38.60 3.84 10.81
C PRO A 362 -39.15 4.63 9.62
N GLY A 363 -39.75 3.94 8.66
CA GLY A 363 -40.38 4.57 7.48
C GLY A 363 -39.38 5.15 6.46
N VAL A 364 -38.10 4.78 6.51
CA VAL A 364 -37.06 5.31 5.61
C VAL A 364 -37.32 5.01 4.12
N ASN A 365 -38.01 3.90 3.84
CA ASN A 365 -38.39 3.47 2.50
C ASN A 365 -39.70 4.08 1.99
N SER A 366 -40.32 4.98 2.76
CA SER A 366 -41.50 5.74 2.31
C SER A 366 -41.14 6.64 1.13
N SER A 367 -41.96 6.59 0.06
CA SER A 367 -41.82 7.48 -1.10
C SER A 367 -41.97 8.95 -0.69
N GLU A 368 -42.85 9.25 0.26
CA GLU A 368 -43.10 10.59 0.78
C GLU A 368 -41.89 11.13 1.54
N ARG A 369 -41.23 10.29 2.36
CA ARG A 369 -39.99 10.68 3.07
C ARG A 369 -38.85 10.93 2.10
N ASP A 370 -38.67 10.08 1.11
CA ASP A 370 -37.65 10.28 0.07
C ASP A 370 -37.87 11.59 -0.70
N LYS A 371 -39.11 11.84 -1.12
CA LYS A 371 -39.50 13.10 -1.78
C LYS A 371 -39.27 14.31 -0.86
N LEU A 372 -39.49 14.17 0.45
CA LEU A 372 -39.21 15.22 1.43
C LEU A 372 -37.71 15.45 1.61
N THR A 373 -36.89 14.41 1.68
CA THR A 373 -35.42 14.54 1.78
C THR A 373 -34.87 15.29 0.55
N SER A 374 -35.37 14.95 -0.64
CA SER A 374 -35.03 15.65 -1.90
C SER A 374 -35.54 17.10 -1.92
N GLU A 375 -36.82 17.29 -1.55
CA GLU A 375 -37.41 18.47 -0.91
C GLU A 375 -36.46 19.48 -0.24
N LEU A 376 -35.95 19.00 0.88
CA LEU A 376 -35.15 19.74 1.84
C LEU A 376 -33.77 20.06 1.29
N TRP A 377 -33.20 19.19 0.46
CA TRP A 377 -31.94 19.49 -0.21
C TRP A 377 -32.05 20.70 -1.14
N LEU A 378 -33.09 20.77 -1.97
CA LEU A 378 -33.33 21.91 -2.87
C LEU A 378 -33.68 23.16 -2.07
N ALA A 379 -34.45 23.01 -0.98
CA ALA A 379 -34.86 24.08 -0.09
C ALA A 379 -33.90 24.34 1.10
N ARG A 380 -32.65 23.86 1.06
CA ARG A 380 -31.73 23.86 2.22
C ARG A 380 -31.51 25.23 2.85
N SER A 381 -31.50 26.30 2.04
CA SER A 381 -31.38 27.69 2.52
C SER A 381 -32.61 28.20 3.26
N LYS A 382 -33.79 27.60 3.04
CA LYS A 382 -35.03 27.93 3.73
C LYS A 382 -35.12 27.19 5.05
N ILE A 383 -34.93 25.86 5.04
CA ILE A 383 -34.96 25.06 6.27
C ILE A 383 -33.90 25.49 7.28
N SER A 384 -32.72 25.96 6.81
CA SER A 384 -31.68 26.48 7.71
C SER A 384 -32.11 27.68 8.56
N LYS A 385 -33.12 28.45 8.11
CA LYS A 385 -33.67 29.56 8.89
C LYS A 385 -34.48 29.07 10.10
N LEU A 386 -35.07 27.87 10.00
CA LEU A 386 -35.89 27.29 11.07
C LEU A 386 -35.06 26.61 12.17
N TYR A 387 -33.77 26.31 11.95
CA TYR A 387 -32.95 25.53 12.89
C TYR A 387 -32.92 26.07 14.31
N LYS A 388 -32.80 27.39 14.50
CA LYS A 388 -32.78 28.00 15.85
C LYS A 388 -34.06 27.75 16.65
N HIS A 389 -35.18 27.55 15.96
CA HIS A 389 -36.46 27.26 16.58
C HIS A 389 -36.64 25.75 16.76
N LEU A 390 -36.31 24.96 15.73
CA LEU A 390 -36.45 23.50 15.73
C LEU A 390 -35.59 22.81 16.80
N VAL A 391 -34.35 23.27 17.02
CA VAL A 391 -33.42 22.62 17.97
C VAL A 391 -33.98 22.53 19.40
N LYS A 392 -34.89 23.42 19.79
CA LYS A 392 -35.55 23.39 21.11
C LYS A 392 -36.44 22.16 21.32
N PHE A 393 -36.82 21.50 20.24
CA PHE A 393 -37.73 20.35 20.21
C PHE A 393 -37.00 19.06 19.80
N ASN A 394 -35.67 19.06 19.68
CA ASN A 394 -34.93 17.88 19.19
C ASN A 394 -35.05 16.66 20.11
N ASP A 395 -35.13 16.90 21.42
CA ASP A 395 -35.21 15.86 22.45
C ASP A 395 -36.62 15.80 23.08
N SER A 396 -37.63 16.31 22.37
CA SER A 396 -39.01 16.40 22.85
C SER A 396 -40.01 16.07 21.74
N ASP A 397 -41.05 15.31 22.09
CA ASP A 397 -42.21 15.05 21.22
C ASP A 397 -43.32 16.12 21.40
N GLU A 398 -42.99 17.28 22.01
CA GLU A 398 -43.94 18.38 22.19
C GLU A 398 -44.40 18.96 20.84
N PRO A 399 -45.70 19.31 20.73
CA PRO A 399 -46.21 19.98 19.54
C PRO A 399 -45.50 21.29 19.27
N PHE A 400 -45.22 21.56 18.01
CA PHE A 400 -44.62 22.82 17.59
C PHE A 400 -45.20 23.29 16.26
N ASN A 401 -45.08 24.60 16.03
CA ASN A 401 -45.36 25.20 14.74
C ASN A 401 -44.31 26.28 14.49
N VAL A 402 -43.52 26.11 13.44
CA VAL A 402 -42.46 27.03 13.05
C VAL A 402 -42.62 27.38 11.57
N SER A 403 -42.39 28.65 11.24
CA SER A 403 -42.50 29.11 9.85
C SER A 403 -41.52 30.23 9.55
N ASP A 404 -41.15 30.32 8.29
CA ASP A 404 -40.39 31.41 7.67
C ASP A 404 -40.89 31.55 6.21
N GLU A 405 -40.36 32.51 5.48
CA GLU A 405 -40.73 32.76 4.09
C GLU A 405 -40.55 31.51 3.21
N GLY A 406 -41.67 30.98 2.73
CA GLY A 406 -41.72 29.83 1.82
C GLY A 406 -41.47 28.47 2.48
N ILE A 407 -41.42 28.38 3.82
CA ILE A 407 -41.34 27.10 4.53
C ILE A 407 -42.06 27.15 5.88
N SER A 408 -42.83 26.11 6.21
CA SER A 408 -43.44 25.94 7.52
C SER A 408 -43.47 24.48 7.93
N ALA A 409 -43.22 24.18 9.19
CA ALA A 409 -43.27 22.84 9.74
C ALA A 409 -44.05 22.83 11.05
N GLN A 410 -44.88 21.82 11.24
CA GLN A 410 -45.62 21.61 12.47
C GLN A 410 -45.65 20.15 12.87
N LEU A 411 -45.66 19.92 14.18
CA LEU A 411 -45.94 18.64 14.82
C LEU A 411 -47.18 18.83 15.69
N LEU A 412 -48.22 18.03 15.47
CA LEU A 412 -49.47 18.07 16.21
C LEU A 412 -49.39 17.20 17.48
N SER A 413 -50.35 17.37 18.40
CA SER A 413 -50.42 16.66 19.68
C SER A 413 -50.51 15.14 19.57
N ASP A 414 -51.04 14.64 18.46
CA ASP A 414 -51.11 13.21 18.13
C ASP A 414 -49.88 12.70 17.36
N ARG A 415 -48.83 13.53 17.25
CA ARG A 415 -47.57 13.29 16.52
C ARG A 415 -47.72 13.23 15.00
N GLN A 416 -48.84 13.69 14.45
CA GLN A 416 -48.95 13.97 13.02
C GLN A 416 -47.98 15.10 12.66
N ALA A 417 -47.17 14.88 11.64
CA ALA A 417 -46.17 15.83 11.18
C ALA A 417 -46.56 16.39 9.81
N GLU A 418 -46.47 17.71 9.66
CA GLU A 418 -46.70 18.39 8.40
C GLU A 418 -45.57 19.37 8.09
N ILE A 419 -45.13 19.39 6.84
CA ILE A 419 -44.18 20.38 6.35
C ILE A 419 -44.61 20.88 4.98
N LYS A 420 -44.66 22.20 4.84
CA LYS A 420 -44.92 22.90 3.59
C LYS A 420 -43.65 23.58 3.13
N ILE A 421 -43.25 23.28 1.90
CA ILE A 421 -42.08 23.87 1.23
C ILE A 421 -42.59 24.50 -0.08
N ASN A 422 -42.67 25.82 -0.12
CA ASN A 422 -43.33 26.58 -1.20
C ASN A 422 -44.78 26.08 -1.41
N ASN A 423 -45.04 25.45 -2.57
CA ASN A 423 -46.35 24.93 -2.96
C ASN A 423 -46.51 23.43 -2.69
N LYS A 424 -45.50 22.76 -2.12
CA LYS A 424 -45.53 21.33 -1.81
C LYS A 424 -45.86 21.12 -0.34
N LEU A 425 -46.76 20.20 -0.05
CA LEU A 425 -47.18 19.81 1.29
C LEU A 425 -46.87 18.33 1.49
N PHE A 426 -46.18 18.02 2.58
CA PHE A 426 -45.89 16.67 3.02
C PHE A 426 -46.57 16.44 4.37
N LYS A 427 -47.23 15.29 4.51
CA LYS A 427 -47.95 14.89 5.72
C LYS A 427 -47.58 13.47 6.11
N PHE A 428 -47.42 13.25 7.41
CA PHE A 428 -47.06 11.96 7.98
C PHE A 428 -47.93 11.69 9.20
N GLU A 429 -48.52 10.50 9.27
CA GLU A 429 -49.46 10.12 10.34
C GLU A 429 -48.80 10.12 11.72
N LYS A 430 -47.52 9.70 11.80
CA LYS A 430 -46.76 9.69 13.03
C LYS A 430 -45.28 9.81 12.74
N TRP A 431 -44.61 10.82 13.29
CA TRP A 431 -43.16 10.98 13.16
C TRP A 431 -42.50 11.40 14.48
N PRO A 432 -42.01 10.45 15.29
CA PRO A 432 -41.24 10.78 16.48
C PRO A 432 -39.89 11.42 16.11
N ASN A 433 -39.44 12.42 16.86
CA ASN A 433 -38.20 13.17 16.58
C ASN A 433 -38.21 13.96 15.26
N PHE A 434 -39.38 14.40 14.77
CA PHE A 434 -39.50 15.16 13.52
C PHE A 434 -38.64 16.44 13.53
N ALA A 435 -38.53 17.13 14.68
CA ALA A 435 -37.66 18.29 14.82
C ALA A 435 -36.16 17.95 14.62
N ARG A 436 -35.70 16.80 15.14
CA ARG A 436 -34.32 16.31 14.94
C ARG A 436 -34.05 15.99 13.48
N TYR A 437 -35.00 15.34 12.81
CA TYR A 437 -34.90 15.09 11.35
C TYR A 437 -34.80 16.42 10.58
N LEU A 438 -35.68 17.39 10.85
CA LEU A 438 -35.67 18.68 10.16
C LEU A 438 -34.44 19.55 10.48
N SER A 439 -33.85 19.42 11.66
CA SER A 439 -32.68 20.22 12.08
C SER A 439 -31.34 19.69 11.57
N GLY A 440 -31.28 18.46 11.07
CA GLY A 440 -30.04 17.89 10.52
C GLY A 440 -30.18 16.51 9.90
N GLY A 441 -31.02 15.62 10.47
CA GLY A 441 -31.10 14.22 10.05
C GLY A 441 -31.48 14.02 8.58
N TRP A 442 -32.27 14.92 7.99
CA TRP A 442 -32.56 14.87 6.55
C TRP A 442 -31.30 14.93 5.67
N PHE A 443 -30.25 15.63 6.11
CA PHE A 443 -29.01 15.77 5.35
C PHE A 443 -28.13 14.53 5.47
N GLU A 444 -28.18 13.84 6.60
CA GLU A 444 -27.55 12.53 6.78
C GLU A 444 -28.20 11.52 5.84
N GLU A 445 -29.53 11.44 5.81
CA GLU A 445 -30.28 10.59 4.86
C GLU A 445 -29.99 10.93 3.40
N TYR A 446 -29.94 12.22 3.06
CA TYR A 446 -29.55 12.65 1.72
C TYR A 446 -28.15 12.17 1.38
N THR A 447 -27.19 12.34 2.29
CA THR A 447 -25.78 11.95 2.10
C THR A 447 -25.64 10.44 1.95
N TYR A 448 -26.34 9.64 2.76
CA TYR A 448 -26.39 8.18 2.63
C TYR A 448 -26.82 7.77 1.22
N ARG A 449 -27.95 8.32 0.74
CA ARG A 449 -28.49 8.02 -0.60
C ARG A 449 -27.52 8.42 -1.73
N GLN A 450 -26.75 9.50 -1.54
CA GLN A 450 -25.71 9.86 -2.52
C GLN A 450 -24.55 8.85 -2.57
N LEU A 451 -24.33 8.08 -1.50
CA LEU A 451 -23.27 7.07 -1.41
C LEU A 451 -23.72 5.66 -1.79
N GLU A 452 -25.02 5.38 -1.73
CA GLU A 452 -25.61 4.08 -2.13
C GLU A 452 -25.16 3.59 -3.52
N PRO A 453 -25.05 4.43 -4.58
CA PRO A 453 -24.53 3.95 -5.86
C PRO A 453 -23.06 3.49 -5.80
N LEU A 454 -22.26 4.03 -4.87
CA LEU A 454 -20.88 3.58 -4.67
C LEU A 454 -20.86 2.20 -3.99
N LEU A 455 -21.79 1.95 -3.07
CA LEU A 455 -21.98 0.64 -2.44
C LEU A 455 -22.41 -0.39 -3.48
N ASN A 456 -23.44 -0.07 -4.28
CA ASN A 456 -23.93 -0.93 -5.36
C ASN A 456 -22.85 -1.25 -6.41
N SER A 457 -21.92 -0.31 -6.65
CA SER A 457 -20.78 -0.54 -7.56
C SER A 457 -19.66 -1.40 -6.96
N GLY A 458 -19.71 -1.69 -5.65
CA GLY A 458 -18.66 -2.39 -4.92
C GLY A 458 -17.41 -1.53 -4.65
N LEU A 459 -17.45 -0.23 -4.94
CA LEU A 459 -16.35 0.69 -4.64
C LEU A 459 -16.20 0.91 -3.13
N ILE A 460 -17.32 0.98 -2.41
CA ILE A 460 -17.38 0.86 -0.95
C ILE A 460 -18.01 -0.50 -0.60
N LYS A 461 -17.64 -1.06 0.55
CA LYS A 461 -17.97 -2.43 0.97
C LYS A 461 -19.07 -2.48 2.02
N ASP A 462 -19.16 -1.45 2.85
CA ASP A 462 -20.16 -1.31 3.92
C ASP A 462 -20.41 0.18 4.17
N LEU A 463 -21.64 0.53 4.52
CA LEU A 463 -22.14 1.90 4.65
C LEU A 463 -23.20 1.96 5.77
N LYS A 464 -22.92 2.76 6.79
CA LYS A 464 -23.73 2.93 8.00
C LYS A 464 -24.17 4.39 8.17
N ILE A 465 -25.32 4.59 8.82
CA ILE A 465 -25.90 5.89 9.18
C ILE A 465 -26.25 5.95 10.67
N GLY A 466 -25.84 7.01 11.36
CA GLY A 466 -26.10 7.20 12.78
C GLY A 466 -25.63 6.01 13.64
N LEU A 467 -24.44 5.48 13.33
CA LEU A 467 -23.81 4.40 14.09
C LEU A 467 -23.44 4.93 15.47
N GLU A 468 -23.78 4.17 16.51
CA GLU A 468 -23.48 4.56 17.90
C GLU A 468 -22.49 3.59 18.52
N VAL A 469 -21.54 4.17 19.25
CA VAL A 469 -20.52 3.46 20.02
C VAL A 469 -20.71 3.83 21.49
N SER A 470 -20.74 2.84 22.36
CA SER A 470 -20.97 3.02 23.81
C SER A 470 -19.85 2.40 24.65
N VAL A 471 -19.74 2.85 25.89
CA VAL A 471 -18.85 2.26 26.90
C VAL A 471 -19.57 1.08 27.57
N ASP A 472 -18.87 -0.03 27.77
CA ASP A 472 -19.31 -1.10 28.68
C ASP A 472 -18.84 -0.78 30.11
N ASP A 473 -19.73 -0.86 31.10
CA ASP A 473 -19.40 -0.60 32.50
C ASP A 473 -18.55 -1.72 33.14
N GLY A 474 -18.28 -2.79 32.38
CA GLY A 474 -17.38 -3.87 32.74
C GLY A 474 -17.91 -4.76 33.87
N LYS A 475 -19.17 -4.59 34.31
CA LYS A 475 -19.75 -5.34 35.43
C LYS A 475 -20.50 -6.61 35.01
N GLY A 476 -20.53 -6.93 33.72
CA GLY A 476 -21.18 -8.16 33.23
C GLY A 476 -22.71 -8.18 33.40
N TYR A 477 -23.31 -7.03 33.70
CA TYR A 477 -24.76 -6.82 33.77
C TYR A 477 -25.23 -5.91 32.64
N SER A 478 -24.66 -6.05 31.43
CA SER A 478 -24.97 -5.20 30.26
C SER A 478 -26.45 -5.21 29.86
N PHE A 479 -27.25 -6.14 30.41
CA PHE A 479 -28.71 -6.21 30.26
C PHE A 479 -29.49 -5.34 31.28
N LEU A 480 -28.83 -4.79 32.31
CA LEU A 480 -29.45 -4.09 33.45
C LEU A 480 -29.00 -2.64 33.64
N SER A 481 -27.90 -2.20 33.03
CA SER A 481 -27.45 -0.80 33.04
C SER A 481 -27.71 -0.12 31.68
N GLU A 482 -28.18 1.13 31.71
CA GLU A 482 -28.25 1.96 30.50
C GLU A 482 -26.82 2.24 30.02
N SER A 483 -26.48 1.77 28.82
CA SER A 483 -25.16 2.02 28.23
C SER A 483 -24.93 3.51 28.01
N GLU A 484 -23.81 4.05 28.45
CA GLU A 484 -23.46 5.45 28.21
C GLU A 484 -22.93 5.63 26.78
N LEU A 485 -23.64 6.43 25.99
CA LEU A 485 -23.25 6.77 24.62
C LEU A 485 -21.90 7.51 24.62
N TYR A 486 -20.90 6.94 23.95
CA TYR A 486 -19.59 7.54 23.80
C TYR A 486 -19.54 8.46 22.58
N GLN A 487 -19.99 7.96 21.42
CA GLN A 487 -19.92 8.70 20.16
C GLN A 487 -20.97 8.20 19.16
N GLU A 488 -21.68 9.14 18.53
CA GLU A 488 -22.55 8.92 17.36
C GLU A 488 -21.82 9.35 16.08
N LEU A 489 -21.85 8.53 15.03
CA LEU A 489 -21.21 8.80 13.74
C LEU A 489 -22.29 8.95 12.65
N ASP A 490 -22.42 10.15 12.09
CA ASP A 490 -23.48 10.53 11.14
C ASP A 490 -23.54 9.56 9.94
N ILE A 491 -22.45 9.40 9.19
CA ILE A 491 -22.31 8.37 8.15
C ILE A 491 -20.92 7.77 8.24
N THR A 492 -20.81 6.45 8.15
CA THR A 492 -19.51 5.76 8.20
C THR A 492 -19.46 4.69 7.11
N PHE A 493 -18.36 4.57 6.38
CA PHE A 493 -18.20 3.54 5.36
C PHE A 493 -16.75 3.05 5.26
N THR A 494 -16.55 1.94 4.55
CA THR A 494 -15.22 1.44 4.21
C THR A 494 -15.13 1.07 2.73
N ASP A 495 -13.97 1.29 2.12
CA ASP A 495 -13.64 0.78 0.78
C ASP A 495 -13.00 -0.62 0.82
N GLY A 496 -12.90 -1.22 2.00
CA GLY A 496 -12.19 -2.47 2.23
C GLY A 496 -10.76 -2.27 2.75
N ARG A 497 -10.25 -1.05 2.77
CA ARG A 497 -8.85 -0.73 3.16
C ARG A 497 -8.81 0.28 4.29
N SER A 498 -9.67 1.29 4.22
CA SER A 498 -9.69 2.41 5.15
C SER A 498 -11.10 2.69 5.65
N LEU A 499 -11.19 3.18 6.90
CA LEU A 499 -12.43 3.69 7.47
C LEU A 499 -12.63 5.16 7.05
N TYR A 500 -13.83 5.48 6.58
CA TYR A 500 -14.26 6.83 6.26
C TYR A 500 -15.39 7.23 7.20
N VAL A 501 -15.21 8.34 7.91
CA VAL A 501 -16.23 8.95 8.76
C VAL A 501 -16.68 10.25 8.11
N VAL A 502 -17.96 10.35 7.78
CA VAL A 502 -18.55 11.57 7.23
C VAL A 502 -19.31 12.29 8.33
N GLU A 503 -18.90 13.52 8.65
CA GLU A 503 -19.65 14.42 9.51
C GLU A 503 -20.55 15.31 8.65
N CYS A 504 -21.86 15.23 8.84
CA CYS A 504 -22.85 15.98 8.12
C CYS A 504 -23.14 17.32 8.81
N LYS A 505 -23.04 18.41 8.06
CA LYS A 505 -23.35 19.77 8.53
C LYS A 505 -24.32 20.46 7.60
N ALA A 506 -25.59 20.40 7.99
CA ALA A 506 -26.68 21.11 7.31
C ALA A 506 -26.63 22.63 7.58
N GLY A 507 -26.05 23.04 8.71
CA GLY A 507 -25.84 24.44 9.10
C GLY A 507 -24.40 24.94 8.92
N GLY A 508 -24.00 25.90 9.75
CA GLY A 508 -22.64 26.44 9.75
C GLY A 508 -21.64 25.50 10.44
N VAL A 509 -20.42 25.46 9.91
CA VAL A 509 -19.31 24.68 10.48
C VAL A 509 -18.48 25.52 11.44
N LYS A 510 -18.13 24.92 12.57
CA LYS A 510 -17.25 25.50 13.59
C LYS A 510 -15.90 24.78 13.65
N SER A 511 -14.91 25.44 14.25
CA SER A 511 -13.53 24.94 14.35
C SER A 511 -13.37 23.70 15.22
N ASP A 512 -14.14 23.61 16.31
CA ASP A 512 -14.20 22.47 17.23
C ASP A 512 -14.67 21.19 16.54
N GLN A 513 -15.61 21.30 15.60
CA GLN A 513 -16.13 20.16 14.83
C GLN A 513 -15.05 19.53 13.93
N ILE A 514 -14.15 20.33 13.35
CA ILE A 514 -13.03 19.79 12.56
C ILE A 514 -12.09 18.99 13.45
N MET A 515 -11.74 19.54 14.63
CA MET A 515 -10.85 18.85 15.58
C MET A 515 -11.50 17.57 16.12
N LYS A 516 -12.82 17.61 16.40
CA LYS A 516 -13.59 16.43 16.79
C LYS A 516 -13.50 15.35 15.71
N LEU A 517 -13.78 15.69 14.45
CA LEU A 517 -13.71 14.74 13.35
C LEU A 517 -12.30 14.15 13.17
N GLN A 518 -11.24 14.97 13.26
CA GLN A 518 -9.86 14.48 13.22
C GLN A 518 -9.58 13.45 14.32
N ASN A 519 -10.03 13.73 15.55
CA ASN A 519 -9.82 12.82 16.68
C ASN A 519 -10.60 11.52 16.49
N ILE A 520 -11.86 11.59 16.06
CA ILE A 520 -12.68 10.41 15.76
C ILE A 520 -12.01 9.54 14.70
N VAL A 521 -11.57 10.15 13.60
CA VAL A 521 -10.94 9.44 12.48
C VAL A 521 -9.64 8.78 12.91
N ARG A 522 -8.79 9.50 13.65
CA ARG A 522 -7.54 8.94 14.18
C ARG A 522 -7.80 7.80 15.17
N TYR A 523 -8.81 7.95 16.02
CA TYR A 523 -9.15 6.98 17.05
C TYR A 523 -9.73 5.70 16.45
N PHE A 524 -10.76 5.80 15.61
CA PHE A 524 -11.45 4.61 15.07
C PHE A 524 -10.85 4.08 13.75
N GLY A 525 -10.30 4.95 12.92
CA GLY A 525 -9.74 4.59 11.61
C GLY A 525 -8.24 4.32 11.62
N GLY A 526 -7.55 4.58 12.74
CA GLY A 526 -6.10 4.48 12.83
C GLY A 526 -5.37 5.45 11.88
N MET A 527 -4.17 5.08 11.44
CA MET A 527 -3.34 5.95 10.58
C MET A 527 -3.87 6.14 9.16
N SER A 528 -4.72 5.22 8.68
CA SER A 528 -5.32 5.26 7.35
C SER A 528 -6.77 5.77 7.36
N GLY A 529 -7.29 6.22 8.51
CA GLY A 529 -8.63 6.76 8.61
C GLY A 529 -8.79 8.08 7.86
N HIS A 530 -9.96 8.28 7.24
CA HIS A 530 -10.32 9.51 6.54
C HIS A 530 -11.59 10.14 7.11
N GLY A 531 -11.58 11.46 7.29
CA GLY A 531 -12.76 12.25 7.63
C GLY A 531 -13.28 13.00 6.42
N ILE A 532 -14.60 13.04 6.26
CA ILE A 532 -15.27 13.83 5.23
C ILE A 532 -16.23 14.79 5.93
N LEU A 533 -16.02 16.09 5.75
CA LEU A 533 -16.94 17.11 6.22
C LEU A 533 -17.94 17.42 5.10
N ALA A 534 -19.10 16.77 5.14
CA ALA A 534 -20.18 17.03 4.19
C ALA A 534 -20.93 18.29 4.61
N CYS A 535 -20.99 19.30 3.74
CA CYS A 535 -21.57 20.62 4.03
C CYS A 535 -22.69 20.97 3.04
N CYS A 536 -23.82 21.42 3.57
CA CYS A 536 -24.82 22.13 2.76
C CYS A 536 -24.29 23.50 2.29
N PHE A 537 -23.47 24.14 3.13
CA PHE A 537 -22.88 25.45 2.89
C PHE A 537 -21.38 25.42 3.21
N SER A 538 -20.54 25.65 2.20
CA SER A 538 -19.09 25.70 2.42
C SER A 538 -18.71 26.72 3.50
N PRO A 539 -17.77 26.38 4.40
CA PRO A 539 -17.31 27.29 5.43
C PRO A 539 -16.68 28.55 4.82
N LYS A 540 -17.22 29.71 5.19
CA LYS A 540 -16.67 31.02 4.79
C LYS A 540 -15.59 31.55 5.75
N ASN A 541 -15.53 31.00 6.97
CA ASN A 541 -14.58 31.43 7.97
C ASN A 541 -13.15 31.00 7.59
N LYS A 542 -12.22 31.96 7.50
CA LYS A 542 -10.83 31.72 7.07
C LYS A 542 -10.08 30.73 7.97
N VAL A 543 -10.32 30.76 9.28
CA VAL A 543 -9.68 29.84 10.23
C VAL A 543 -10.18 28.41 10.02
N VAL A 544 -11.49 28.25 9.84
CA VAL A 544 -12.10 26.93 9.57
C VAL A 544 -11.57 26.34 8.26
N ARG A 545 -11.50 27.15 7.19
CA ARG A 545 -10.91 26.72 5.92
C ARG A 545 -9.44 26.31 6.05
N LYS A 546 -8.63 27.14 6.73
CA LYS A 546 -7.21 26.85 6.94
C LYS A 546 -7.01 25.54 7.71
N LYS A 547 -7.82 25.26 8.72
CA LYS A 547 -7.79 23.99 9.47
C LYS A 547 -8.11 22.79 8.59
N ILE A 548 -9.09 22.90 7.69
CA ILE A 548 -9.40 21.84 6.72
C ILE A 548 -8.21 21.63 5.77
N GLU A 549 -7.65 22.71 5.23
CA GLU A 549 -6.49 22.67 4.31
C GLU A 549 -5.24 22.07 4.97
N ASP A 550 -5.02 22.31 6.26
CA ASP A 550 -3.90 21.76 7.03
C ASP A 550 -4.09 20.30 7.44
N SER A 551 -5.30 19.75 7.25
CA SER A 551 -5.62 18.37 7.58
C SER A 551 -5.34 17.46 6.39
N SER A 552 -4.35 16.58 6.49
CA SER A 552 -4.05 15.64 5.41
C SER A 552 -5.15 14.59 5.19
N ASN A 553 -5.92 14.26 6.23
CA ASN A 553 -6.92 13.20 6.23
C ASN A 553 -8.37 13.69 6.38
N ILE A 554 -8.62 15.01 6.34
CA ILE A 554 -9.97 15.58 6.36
C ILE A 554 -10.28 16.23 5.01
N HIS A 555 -11.44 15.93 4.46
CA HIS A 555 -11.87 16.41 3.15
C HIS A 555 -13.18 17.20 3.26
N GLU A 556 -13.23 18.44 2.79
CA GLU A 556 -14.49 19.16 2.62
C GLU A 556 -15.20 18.65 1.36
N VAL A 557 -16.50 18.35 1.50
CA VAL A 557 -17.38 18.08 0.36
C VAL A 557 -18.63 18.93 0.48
N ALA A 558 -18.96 19.69 -0.56
CA ALA A 558 -20.12 20.59 -0.55
C ALA A 558 -20.82 20.69 -1.91
N GLY A 559 -22.10 21.06 -1.88
CA GLY A 559 -22.90 21.33 -3.08
C GLY A 559 -23.41 20.09 -3.80
N SER A 560 -23.89 20.27 -5.04
CA SER A 560 -24.59 19.23 -5.82
C SER A 560 -23.70 18.11 -6.36
N SER A 561 -22.39 18.22 -6.23
CA SER A 561 -21.43 17.20 -6.68
C SER A 561 -20.89 16.33 -5.54
N LEU A 562 -21.65 16.21 -4.43
CA LEU A 562 -21.24 15.47 -3.23
C LEU A 562 -20.78 14.04 -3.56
N GLN A 563 -21.60 13.27 -4.28
CA GLN A 563 -21.24 11.92 -4.71
C GLN A 563 -19.94 11.88 -5.52
N HIS A 564 -19.77 12.79 -6.49
CA HIS A 564 -18.59 12.83 -7.35
C HIS A 564 -17.31 13.18 -6.55
N GLN A 565 -17.41 14.14 -5.62
CA GLN A 565 -16.30 14.53 -4.76
C GLN A 565 -15.87 13.38 -3.85
N ILE A 566 -16.83 12.70 -3.20
CA ILE A 566 -16.51 11.54 -2.35
C ILE A 566 -15.92 10.39 -3.17
N LYS A 567 -16.50 10.09 -4.34
CA LYS A 567 -15.94 9.11 -5.27
C LYS A 567 -14.50 9.45 -5.65
N SER A 568 -14.20 10.72 -5.93
CA SER A 568 -12.85 11.17 -6.25
C SER A 568 -11.88 11.00 -5.08
N ILE A 569 -12.33 11.23 -3.84
CA ILE A 569 -11.51 11.02 -2.64
C ILE A 569 -11.17 9.53 -2.50
N VAL A 570 -12.16 8.64 -2.55
CA VAL A 570 -11.96 7.19 -2.45
C VAL A 570 -11.05 6.68 -3.57
N LEU A 571 -11.27 7.11 -4.82
CA LEU A 571 -10.43 6.72 -5.96
C LEU A 571 -9.01 7.28 -5.86
N LYS A 572 -8.85 8.51 -5.35
CA LYS A 572 -7.52 9.09 -5.11
C LYS A 572 -6.79 8.31 -4.03
N ASN A 573 -7.44 7.95 -2.93
CA ASN A 573 -6.82 7.15 -1.88
C ASN A 573 -6.47 5.73 -2.37
N ASN A 574 -7.21 5.21 -3.36
CA ASN A 574 -6.89 3.96 -4.04
C ASN A 574 -5.80 4.07 -5.12
N LYS A 575 -5.41 5.29 -5.57
CA LYS A 575 -4.45 5.53 -6.67
C LYS A 575 -3.19 6.30 -6.26
N CYS A 576 -3.28 7.22 -5.31
CA CYS A 576 -2.18 7.98 -4.72
C CYS A 576 -1.58 7.16 -3.58
N LEU A 577 -1.08 5.98 -3.90
CA LEU A 577 -0.32 5.15 -2.97
C LEU A 577 0.63 4.23 -3.74
#